data_AF-A0A960P226-F1
#
_entry.id   AF-A0A960P226-F1
#
_cell.length_a   1.000
_cell.length_b   1.000
_cell.length_c   1.000
_cell.angle_alpha   90.00
_cell.angle_beta   90.00
_cell.angle_gamma   90.00
#
_symmetry.space_group_name_H-M   'P 1'
#
loop_
_entity.id
_entity.type
_entity.pdbx_description
1 polymer ?
#
loop_
_entity_poly.entity_id
_entity_poly.type
_entity_poly.pdbx_seq_one_letter_code
_entity_poly.pdbx_strand_id
1 'polypeptide(L)'
;MARKRRLVTTGIAVILGIAFLTGTQILGSVLNDSIDGLFTDIYKGYDAVVRSPDVQESAFGEFRPPVDGELVDQVRGADGVRAAYGVIESPTVQIVGADGKVASSGFGPPTLVFNWIDDPIRPGIITEGRGPEADD
;
A
#
# COMPACT_ATOMS: atom_id res chain seq x y z
N MET A 1 -43.73 11.22 41.06
CA MET A 1 -42.87 10.18 40.43
C MET A 1 -42.93 10.15 38.89
N ALA A 2 -44.05 10.45 38.23
CA ALA A 2 -44.20 10.33 36.76
C ALA A 2 -43.21 11.17 35.91
N ARG A 3 -42.87 12.41 36.32
CA ARG A 3 -41.87 13.23 35.60
C ARG A 3 -40.44 12.70 35.70
N LYS A 4 -40.06 12.10 36.84
CA LYS A 4 -38.71 11.54 37.05
C LYS A 4 -38.44 10.33 36.14
N ARG A 5 -39.43 9.45 35.98
CA ARG A 5 -39.28 8.25 35.13
C ARG A 5 -39.14 8.61 33.65
N ARG A 6 -39.92 9.59 33.18
CA ARG A 6 -39.84 10.09 31.80
C ARG A 6 -38.49 10.77 31.52
N LEU A 7 -37.98 11.54 32.47
CA LEU A 7 -36.67 12.17 32.36
C LEU A 7 -35.54 11.14 32.19
N VAL A 8 -35.56 10.07 33.00
CA VAL A 8 -34.55 9.00 32.91
C VAL A 8 -34.62 8.28 31.58
N THR A 9 -35.81 7.91 31.09
CA THR A 9 -35.95 7.21 29.81
C THR A 9 -35.51 8.05 28.62
N THR A 10 -35.82 9.35 28.62
CA THR A 10 -35.38 10.26 27.55
C THR A 10 -33.87 10.51 27.62
N GLY A 11 -33.30 10.64 28.82
CA GLY A 11 -31.85 10.74 29.00
C GLY A 11 -31.10 9.52 28.47
N ILE A 12 -31.56 8.32 28.79
CA ILE A 12 -30.97 7.06 28.27
C ILE A 12 -31.08 7.00 26.74
N ALA A 13 -32.23 7.36 26.18
CA ALA A 13 -32.41 7.37 24.72
C ALA A 13 -31.42 8.31 24.01
N VAL A 14 -31.19 9.50 24.56
CA VAL A 14 -30.21 10.46 24.03
C VAL A 14 -28.78 9.90 24.15
N ILE A 15 -28.42 9.34 25.30
CA ILE A 15 -27.08 8.76 25.51
C ILE A 15 -26.82 7.62 24.53
N LEU A 16 -27.77 6.71 24.34
CA LEU A 16 -27.64 5.59 23.40
C LEU A 16 -27.53 6.08 21.95
N GLY A 17 -28.29 7.13 21.58
CA GLY A 17 -28.18 7.74 20.25
C GLY A 17 -26.80 8.36 20.00
N ILE A 18 -26.26 9.10 20.97
CA ILE A 18 -24.92 9.70 20.87
C ILE A 18 -23.84 8.61 20.87
N ALA A 19 -23.94 7.61 21.73
CA ALA A 19 -22.97 6.51 21.79
C ALA A 19 -22.90 5.73 20.47
N PHE A 20 -24.04 5.48 19.83
CA PHE A 20 -24.08 4.84 18.52
C PHE A 20 -23.43 5.71 17.44
N LEU A 21 -23.79 7.01 17.36
CA LEU A 21 -23.22 7.94 16.39
C LEU A 21 -21.70 8.10 16.56
N THR A 22 -21.23 8.26 17.79
CA THR A 22 -19.79 8.35 18.09
C THR A 22 -19.07 7.04 17.79
N GLY A 23 -19.69 5.89 18.08
CA GLY A 23 -19.11 4.58 17.77
C GLY A 23 -18.87 4.35 16.28
N THR A 24 -19.83 4.72 15.43
CA THR A 24 -19.67 4.59 13.97
C THR A 24 -18.63 5.57 13.41
N GLN A 25 -18.58 6.79 13.94
CA GLN A 25 -17.55 7.77 13.58
C GLN A 25 -16.14 7.30 13.96
N ILE A 26 -15.96 6.77 15.18
CA ILE A 26 -14.66 6.25 15.62
C ILE A 26 -14.22 5.08 14.74
N LEU A 27 -15.12 4.13 14.48
CA LEU A 27 -14.80 3.00 13.59
C LEU A 27 -14.36 3.49 12.20
N GLY A 28 -15.09 4.47 11.64
CA GLY A 28 -14.72 5.10 10.37
C GLY A 28 -13.35 5.77 10.43
N SER A 29 -13.06 6.54 11.49
CA SER A 29 -11.76 7.19 11.66
C SER A 29 -10.62 6.19 11.78
N VAL A 30 -10.79 5.12 12.57
CA VAL A 30 -9.76 4.09 12.75
C VAL A 30 -9.49 3.36 11.44
N LEU A 31 -10.54 3.07 10.65
CA LEU A 31 -10.38 2.42 9.36
C LEU A 31 -9.59 3.32 8.39
N ASN A 32 -9.93 4.60 8.31
CA ASN A 32 -9.21 5.57 7.49
C ASN A 32 -7.74 5.69 7.94
N ASP A 33 -7.50 5.90 9.24
CA ASP A 33 -6.14 6.00 9.79
C ASP A 33 -5.32 4.74 9.53
N SER A 34 -5.95 3.56 9.57
CA SER A 34 -5.28 2.30 9.26
C SER A 34 -4.88 2.22 7.79
N ILE A 35 -5.78 2.62 6.87
CA ILE A 35 -5.50 2.64 5.43
C ILE A 35 -4.42 3.68 5.10
N ASP A 36 -4.53 4.88 5.67
CA ASP A 36 -3.57 5.96 5.49
C ASP A 36 -2.19 5.58 6.06
N GLY A 37 -2.17 4.89 7.20
CA GLY A 37 -0.96 4.33 7.79
C GLY A 37 -0.27 3.33 6.87
N LEU A 38 -1.04 2.40 6.27
CA LEU A 38 -0.49 1.44 5.30
C LEU A 38 0.15 2.14 4.09
N PHE A 39 -0.52 3.13 3.50
CA PHE A 39 0.04 3.87 2.36
C PHE A 39 1.26 4.70 2.74
N THR A 40 1.22 5.35 3.91
CA THR A 40 2.34 6.13 4.43
C THR A 40 3.57 5.26 4.66
N ASP A 41 3.38 4.04 5.18
CA ASP A 41 4.47 3.11 5.42
C ASP A 41 5.04 2.54 4.12
N ILE A 42 4.20 2.19 3.14
CA ILE A 42 4.65 1.67 1.83
C ILE A 42 5.46 2.72 1.06
N TYR A 43 5.01 3.97 1.07
CA TYR A 43 5.68 5.08 0.38
C TYR A 43 6.62 5.89 1.28
N LYS A 44 7.01 5.33 2.42
CA LYS A 44 7.93 6.01 3.33
C LYS A 44 9.28 6.25 2.65
N GLY A 45 9.67 7.52 2.53
CA GLY A 45 10.92 7.92 1.88
C GLY A 45 10.80 8.22 0.38
N TYR A 46 9.61 8.10 -0.20
CA TYR A 46 9.32 8.57 -1.55
C TYR A 46 8.71 9.98 -1.50
N ASP A 47 9.34 10.94 -2.17
CA ASP A 47 8.78 12.29 -2.32
C ASP A 47 7.79 12.38 -3.50
N ALA A 48 8.02 11.56 -4.54
CA ALA A 48 7.17 11.49 -5.73
C ALA A 48 7.30 10.13 -6.43
N VAL A 49 6.26 9.75 -7.17
CA VAL A 49 6.26 8.57 -8.06
C VAL A 49 5.90 9.02 -9.47
N VAL A 50 6.80 8.75 -10.43
CA VAL A 50 6.60 9.04 -11.84
C VAL A 50 6.04 7.81 -12.53
N ARG A 51 4.90 7.95 -13.20
CA ARG A 51 4.16 6.84 -13.83
C ARG A 51 3.47 7.30 -15.11
N SER A 52 3.10 6.35 -15.97
CA SER A 52 2.39 6.67 -17.21
C SER A 52 1.06 7.37 -16.93
N PRO A 53 0.73 8.43 -17.71
CA PRO A 53 -0.59 9.06 -17.65
C PRO A 53 -1.70 8.13 -18.17
N ASP A 54 -1.34 7.14 -18.99
CA ASP A 54 -2.29 6.20 -19.56
C ASP A 54 -2.74 5.19 -18.50
N VAL A 55 -4.05 4.96 -18.46
CA VAL A 55 -4.70 4.01 -17.54
C VAL A 55 -5.57 3.09 -18.35
N GLN A 56 -5.37 1.79 -18.15
CA GLN A 56 -6.22 0.75 -18.69
C GLN A 56 -6.93 0.04 -17.55
N GLU A 57 -8.24 -0.12 -17.66
CA GLU A 57 -8.99 -0.92 -16.69
C GLU A 57 -8.84 -2.41 -17.00
N SER A 58 -8.57 -3.20 -15.97
CA SER A 58 -8.52 -4.65 -16.00
C SER A 58 -9.44 -5.23 -14.93
N ALA A 59 -9.83 -6.50 -15.09
CA ALA A 59 -10.57 -7.25 -14.07
C ALA A 59 -9.84 -7.29 -12.71
N PHE A 60 -8.53 -7.00 -12.69
CA PHE A 60 -7.67 -7.02 -11.51
C PHE A 60 -7.25 -5.61 -11.03
N GLY A 61 -7.79 -4.53 -11.62
CA GLY A 61 -7.50 -3.15 -11.23
C GLY A 61 -6.99 -2.28 -12.39
N GLU A 62 -6.45 -1.10 -12.06
CA GLU A 62 -5.82 -0.22 -13.04
C GLU A 62 -4.45 -0.79 -13.47
N PHE A 63 -4.26 -0.92 -14.77
CA PHE A 63 -2.97 -1.22 -15.38
C PHE A 63 -2.43 0.04 -16.06
N ARG A 64 -1.18 0.39 -15.78
CA ARG A 64 -0.47 1.49 -16.45
C ARG A 64 0.68 0.91 -17.27
N PRO A 65 0.84 1.31 -18.54
CA PRO A 65 1.98 0.85 -19.32
C PRO A 65 3.29 1.39 -18.71
N PRO A 66 4.42 0.69 -18.92
CA PRO A 66 5.72 1.17 -18.49
C PRO A 66 6.05 2.55 -19.08
N VAL A 67 6.84 3.32 -18.35
CA VAL A 67 7.47 4.55 -18.85
C VAL A 67 8.85 4.25 -19.44
N ASP A 68 9.37 5.15 -20.25
CA ASP A 68 10.73 5.04 -20.77
C ASP A 68 11.76 5.08 -19.63
N GLY A 69 12.77 4.21 -19.70
CA GLY A 69 13.86 4.16 -18.72
C GLY A 69 14.72 5.43 -18.71
N GLU A 70 14.83 6.14 -19.83
CA GLU A 70 15.55 7.42 -19.92
C GLU A 70 14.97 8.49 -18.98
N LEU A 71 13.71 8.35 -18.58
CA LEU A 71 13.04 9.27 -17.66
C LEU A 71 13.71 9.28 -16.28
N VAL A 72 14.34 8.17 -15.86
CA VAL A 72 15.06 8.10 -14.58
C VAL A 72 16.21 9.12 -14.55
N ASP A 73 16.95 9.24 -15.64
CA ASP A 73 18.08 10.17 -15.72
C ASP A 73 17.60 11.62 -15.78
N GLN A 74 16.48 11.88 -16.46
CA GLN A 74 15.84 13.21 -16.47
C GLN A 74 15.38 13.63 -15.08
N VAL A 75 14.72 12.73 -14.34
CA VAL A 75 14.24 13.01 -12.97
C VAL A 75 15.43 13.19 -12.03
N ARG A 76 16.49 12.40 -12.17
CA ARG A 76 17.71 12.55 -11.35
C ARG A 76 18.40 13.90 -11.56
N GLY A 77 18.26 14.49 -12.75
CA GLY A 77 18.80 15.82 -13.06
C GLY A 77 17.94 17.00 -12.60
N ALA A 78 16.74 16.77 -12.06
CA ALA A 78 15.87 17.84 -11.61
C ALA A 78 16.31 18.43 -10.25
N ASP A 79 16.15 19.75 -10.10
CA ASP A 79 16.52 20.45 -8.87
C ASP A 79 15.77 19.89 -7.65
N GLY A 80 16.54 19.57 -6.60
CA GLY A 80 16.00 19.04 -5.34
C GLY A 80 15.83 17.52 -5.31
N VAL A 81 16.07 16.80 -6.41
CA VAL A 81 16.03 15.33 -6.42
C VAL A 81 17.31 14.77 -5.81
N ARG A 82 17.19 14.13 -4.64
CA ARG A 82 18.31 13.45 -3.97
C ARG A 82 18.68 12.14 -4.67
N ALA A 83 17.68 11.35 -5.05
CA ALA A 83 17.85 10.06 -5.72
C ALA A 83 16.62 9.72 -6.56
N ALA A 84 16.84 9.03 -7.67
CA ALA A 84 15.78 8.53 -8.55
C ALA A 84 16.19 7.15 -9.07
N TYR A 85 15.23 6.21 -9.04
CA TYR A 85 15.42 4.82 -9.47
C TYR A 85 14.26 4.39 -10.34
N GLY A 86 14.55 3.59 -11.36
CA GLY A 86 13.54 2.87 -12.11
C GLY A 86 13.06 1.67 -11.30
N VAL A 87 11.73 1.54 -11.16
CA VAL A 87 11.10 0.38 -10.54
C VAL A 87 10.44 -0.44 -11.63
N ILE A 88 10.84 -1.70 -11.72
CA ILE A 88 10.26 -2.71 -12.59
C ILE A 88 9.46 -3.64 -11.71
N GLU A 89 8.15 -3.71 -11.94
CA GLU A 89 7.23 -4.61 -11.24
C GLU A 89 6.70 -5.65 -12.22
N SER A 90 6.68 -6.91 -11.80
CA SER A 90 6.04 -7.98 -12.55
C SER A 90 5.09 -8.77 -11.66
N PRO A 91 3.77 -8.72 -11.92
CA PRO A 91 2.77 -9.44 -11.13
C PRO A 91 2.57 -10.89 -11.58
N THR A 92 3.28 -11.34 -12.62
CA THR A 92 3.10 -12.66 -13.24
C THR A 92 4.23 -13.64 -12.96
N VAL A 93 5.21 -13.26 -12.14
CA VAL A 93 6.35 -14.13 -11.83
C VAL A 93 5.94 -15.15 -10.78
N GLN A 94 6.35 -16.40 -11.02
CA GLN A 94 6.15 -17.51 -10.10
C GLN A 94 7.47 -17.87 -9.42
N ILE A 95 7.46 -18.01 -8.09
CA ILE A 95 8.61 -18.52 -7.35
C ILE A 95 8.68 -20.03 -7.58
N VAL A 96 9.83 -20.52 -8.03
CA VAL A 96 10.10 -21.94 -8.21
C VAL A 96 11.05 -22.39 -7.10
N GLY A 97 10.63 -23.40 -6.33
CA GLY A 97 11.44 -23.99 -5.28
C GLY A 97 12.63 -24.78 -5.83
N ALA A 98 13.57 -25.13 -4.96
CA ALA A 98 14.74 -25.95 -5.33
C ALA A 98 14.36 -27.34 -5.86
N ASP A 99 13.14 -27.81 -5.59
CA ASP A 99 12.58 -29.05 -6.12
C ASP A 99 11.97 -28.88 -7.53
N GLY A 100 12.10 -27.70 -8.14
CA GLY A 100 11.56 -27.38 -9.46
C GLY A 100 10.04 -27.16 -9.47
N LYS A 101 9.38 -27.15 -8.30
CA LYS A 101 7.94 -26.92 -8.21
C LYS A 101 7.65 -25.45 -7.94
N VAL A 102 6.56 -24.97 -8.51
CA VAL A 102 6.07 -23.62 -8.22
C VAL A 102 5.62 -23.56 -6.76
N ALA A 103 6.22 -22.65 -5.99
CA ALA A 103 5.91 -22.42 -4.59
C ALA A 103 4.59 -21.64 -4.41
N SER A 104 4.17 -20.89 -5.43
CA SER A 104 2.87 -20.22 -5.46
C SER A 104 1.77 -21.24 -5.78
N SER A 105 0.82 -21.41 -4.86
CA SER A 105 -0.34 -22.29 -5.05
C SER A 105 -1.32 -21.80 -6.13
N GLY A 106 -1.10 -20.61 -6.71
CA GLY A 106 -2.08 -19.91 -7.56
C GLY A 106 -3.33 -19.42 -6.80
N PHE A 107 -3.50 -19.84 -5.55
CA PHE A 107 -4.56 -19.47 -4.63
C PHE A 107 -3.95 -18.68 -3.46
N GLY A 108 -3.94 -17.37 -3.58
CA GLY A 108 -3.37 -16.48 -2.57
C GLY A 108 -3.25 -15.04 -3.09
N PRO A 109 -2.73 -14.12 -2.26
CA PRO A 109 -2.34 -12.81 -2.74
C PRO A 109 -1.36 -12.94 -3.92
N PRO A 110 -1.37 -12.00 -4.88
CA PRO A 110 -0.49 -12.06 -6.03
C PRO A 110 0.98 -12.10 -5.61
N THR A 111 1.79 -12.82 -6.37
CA THR A 111 3.24 -12.75 -6.22
C THR A 111 3.73 -11.50 -6.93
N LEU A 112 4.18 -10.52 -6.16
CA LEU A 112 4.76 -9.28 -6.68
C LEU A 112 6.27 -9.40 -6.69
N VAL A 113 6.88 -9.15 -7.84
CA VAL A 113 8.34 -9.16 -7.99
C VAL A 113 8.80 -7.79 -8.46
N PHE A 114 9.83 -7.28 -7.79
CA PHE A 114 10.47 -6.00 -8.08
C PHE A 114 11.94 -6.21 -8.43
N ASN A 115 12.51 -5.30 -9.22
CA ASN A 115 13.97 -5.25 -9.40
C ASN A 115 14.67 -4.88 -8.08
N TRP A 116 15.92 -5.32 -7.94
CA TRP A 116 16.75 -4.93 -6.82
C TRP A 116 17.23 -3.47 -6.96
N ILE A 117 17.14 -2.69 -5.88
CA ILE A 117 17.65 -1.33 -5.78
C ILE A 117 18.57 -1.28 -4.55
N ASP A 118 19.83 -0.91 -4.76
CA ASP A 118 20.84 -0.80 -3.71
C ASP A 118 20.78 0.58 -3.01
N ASP A 119 19.61 0.92 -2.50
CA ASP A 119 19.33 2.12 -1.70
C ASP A 119 18.17 1.85 -0.73
N PRO A 120 18.13 2.47 0.47
CA PRO A 120 17.02 2.34 1.40
C PRO A 120 15.63 2.69 0.84
N ILE A 121 15.55 3.43 -0.27
CA ILE A 121 14.29 3.75 -0.99
C ILE A 121 13.70 2.55 -1.75
N ARG A 122 14.36 1.38 -1.74
CA ARG A 122 13.85 0.17 -2.39
C ARG A 122 12.44 -0.21 -1.88
N PRO A 123 11.59 -0.82 -2.71
CA PRO A 123 10.30 -1.34 -2.26
C PRO A 123 10.48 -2.46 -1.23
N GLY A 124 10.06 -2.19 0.02
CA GLY A 124 10.06 -3.17 1.11
C GLY A 124 11.41 -3.37 1.81
N ILE A 125 11.39 -4.22 2.83
CA ILE A 125 12.56 -4.55 3.65
C ILE A 125 12.78 -6.07 3.67
N ILE A 126 14.03 -6.49 3.72
CA ILE A 126 14.36 -7.89 4.00
C ILE A 126 14.05 -8.16 5.47
N THR A 127 13.07 -9.03 5.72
CA THR A 127 12.77 -9.53 7.08
C THR A 127 13.77 -10.60 7.50
N GLU A 128 14.12 -11.50 6.58
CA GLU A 128 15.07 -12.59 6.78
C GLU A 128 15.92 -12.80 5.52
N GLY A 129 17.20 -13.12 5.70
CA GLY A 129 18.14 -13.37 4.60
C GLY A 129 19.03 -12.17 4.26
N ARG A 130 19.45 -12.08 3.00
CA ARG A 130 20.37 -11.05 2.48
C ARG A 130 19.99 -10.68 1.04
N GLY A 131 20.41 -9.50 0.61
CA GLY A 131 20.24 -9.06 -0.77
C GLY A 131 21.10 -9.88 -1.75
N PRO A 132 20.84 -9.77 -3.05
CA PRO A 132 21.72 -10.30 -4.09
C PRO A 132 23.13 -9.69 -3.97
N GLU A 133 24.16 -10.52 -4.16
CA GLU A 133 25.58 -10.14 -4.06
C GLU A 133 26.34 -10.29 -5.39
N ALA A 134 25.73 -10.93 -6.39
CA ALA A 134 26.31 -11.11 -7.72
C ALA A 134 25.19 -11.20 -8.75
N ASP A 135 25.49 -10.72 -9.96
CA ASP A 135 24.70 -11.04 -11.15
C ASP A 135 25.02 -12.50 -11.52
N ASP A 136 23.98 -13.32 -11.68
CA ASP A 136 24.06 -14.71 -12.10
C ASP A 136 24.34 -14.90 -13.61
#